data_AF-A0A8S3ZCG7-F1
#
_entry.id   AF-A0A8S3ZCG7-F1
#
_cell.length_a   1.000
_cell.length_b   1.000
_cell.length_c   1.000
_cell.angle_alpha   90.00
_cell.angle_beta   90.00
_cell.angle_gamma   90.00
#
_symmetry.space_group_name_H-M   'P 1'
#
loop_
_entity.id
_entity.type
_entity.pdbx_description
1 polymer ?
#
loop_
_entity_poly.entity_id
_entity_poly.type
_entity_poly.pdbx_seq_one_letter_code
_entity_poly.pdbx_strand_id
1 'polypeptide(L)'
;GRLVNLSCSSVPSFVVSITATTQALALIELFNAPGGRYKQDVYLLPKKMDEYVASLHLSTFDAHLTELTEEQAKYLGLNKAGPFKPNYYRY
;
A
#
# COMPACT_ATOMS: atom_id res chain seq x y z
N GLY A 1 -31.90 7.27 4.94
CA GLY A 1 -30.86 6.36 5.45
C GLY A 1 -29.98 5.77 4.37
N ARG A 2 -29.37 6.60 3.50
CA ARG A 2 -28.25 6.20 2.64
C ARG A 2 -26.95 6.76 3.23
N LEU A 3 -25.80 6.44 2.65
CA LEU A 3 -24.49 6.90 3.13
C LEU A 3 -24.39 8.44 3.07
N VAL A 4 -24.58 9.08 4.22
CA VAL A 4 -24.65 10.55 4.33
C VAL A 4 -23.34 11.23 3.95
N ASN A 5 -22.20 10.60 4.24
CA ASN A 5 -20.87 11.12 3.93
C ASN A 5 -20.55 11.18 2.44
N LEU A 6 -21.27 10.40 1.61
CA LEU A 6 -21.17 10.43 0.15
C LEU A 6 -22.27 11.30 -0.49
N SER A 7 -23.41 11.43 0.19
CA SER A 7 -24.61 12.09 -0.36
C SER A 7 -24.66 13.58 -0.01
N CYS A 8 -24.15 13.94 1.17
CA CYS A 8 -24.28 15.27 1.76
C CYS A 8 -22.91 15.84 2.19
N SER A 9 -21.82 15.12 1.90
CA SER A 9 -20.45 15.51 2.20
C SER A 9 -19.50 14.81 1.22
N SER A 10 -18.20 14.93 1.43
CA SER A 10 -17.15 14.28 0.63
C SER A 10 -16.00 13.83 1.52
N VAL A 11 -15.42 12.66 1.22
CA VAL A 11 -14.15 12.23 1.81
C VAL A 11 -13.03 13.12 1.23
N PRO A 12 -12.08 13.61 2.04
CA PRO A 12 -10.97 14.42 1.55
C PRO A 12 -10.21 13.72 0.41
N SER A 13 -9.90 14.47 -0.64
CA SER A 13 -9.25 13.96 -1.85
C SER A 13 -7.94 13.21 -1.56
N PHE A 14 -7.19 13.64 -0.55
CA PHE A 14 -5.96 12.98 -0.13
C PHE A 14 -6.20 11.54 0.37
N VAL A 15 -7.21 11.33 1.20
CA VAL A 15 -7.57 9.98 1.68
C VAL A 15 -8.06 9.12 0.52
N VAL A 16 -8.81 9.73 -0.41
CA VAL A 16 -9.24 9.07 -1.65
C VAL A 16 -8.03 8.70 -2.53
N SER A 17 -6.99 9.54 -2.60
CA SER A 17 -5.77 9.28 -3.37
C SER A 17 -5.08 7.99 -2.94
N ILE A 18 -5.01 7.72 -1.63
CA ILE A 18 -4.43 6.47 -1.09
C ILE A 18 -5.21 5.26 -1.63
N THR A 19 -6.54 5.27 -1.47
CA THR A 19 -7.39 4.16 -1.94
C THR A 19 -7.35 4.01 -3.47
N ALA A 20 -7.39 5.12 -4.21
CA ALA A 20 -7.35 5.12 -5.67
C ALA A 20 -6.01 4.59 -6.20
N THR A 21 -4.90 4.91 -5.55
CA THR A 21 -3.57 4.39 -5.91
C THR A 21 -3.51 2.88 -5.70
N THR A 22 -4.00 2.37 -4.56
CA THR A 22 -4.09 0.92 -4.31
C THR A 22 -4.93 0.22 -5.38
N GLN A 23 -6.07 0.80 -5.77
CA GLN A 23 -6.92 0.26 -6.84
C GLN A 23 -6.22 0.27 -8.19
N ALA A 24 -5.55 1.36 -8.56
CA ALA A 24 -4.80 1.45 -9.82
C ALA A 24 -3.69 0.40 -9.89
N LEU A 25 -2.92 0.21 -8.81
CA LEU A 25 -1.89 -0.82 -8.75
C LEU A 25 -2.46 -2.24 -8.86
N ALA A 26 -3.60 -2.51 -8.21
CA ALA A 26 -4.27 -3.80 -8.34
C ALA A 26 -4.75 -4.06 -9.78
N LEU A 27 -5.29 -3.04 -10.46
CA LEU A 27 -5.70 -3.14 -11.86
C LEU A 27 -4.50 -3.37 -12.79
N ILE A 28 -3.39 -2.67 -12.57
CA ILE A 28 -2.14 -2.86 -13.33
C ILE A 28 -1.60 -4.28 -13.13
N GLU A 29 -1.59 -4.79 -11.90
CA GLU A 29 -1.16 -6.16 -11.58
C GLU A 29 -2.06 -7.20 -12.26
N LEU A 30 -3.38 -7.06 -12.16
CA LEU A 30 -4.33 -7.98 -12.79
C LEU A 30 -4.20 -7.97 -14.32
N PHE A 31 -4.01 -6.80 -14.93
CA PHE A 31 -3.84 -6.65 -16.37
C PHE A 31 -2.55 -7.30 -16.88
N ASN A 32 -1.45 -7.16 -16.13
CA ASN A 32 -0.14 -7.70 -16.52
C ASN A 32 0.11 -9.13 -16.02
N ALA A 33 -0.81 -9.70 -15.25
CA ALA A 33 -0.67 -11.02 -14.68
C ALA A 33 -0.57 -12.10 -15.79
N PRO A 34 0.41 -13.01 -15.72
CA PRO A 34 0.45 -14.15 -16.63
C PRO A 34 -0.80 -15.02 -16.44
N GLY A 35 -1.23 -15.65 -17.54
CA GLY A 35 -2.38 -16.55 -17.53
C GLY A 35 -2.27 -17.62 -16.44
N GLY A 36 -3.33 -17.80 -15.65
CA GLY A 36 -3.38 -18.76 -14.56
C GLY A 36 -2.80 -18.28 -13.22
N ARG A 37 -2.23 -17.07 -13.14
CA ARG A 37 -1.78 -16.48 -11.86
C ARG A 37 -2.92 -16.29 -10.87
N TYR A 38 -4.08 -15.82 -11.35
CA TYR A 38 -5.26 -15.57 -10.54
C TYR A 38 -6.40 -16.50 -10.96
N LYS A 39 -7.10 -17.06 -9.97
CA LYS A 39 -8.33 -17.85 -10.13
C LYS A 39 -9.53 -17.01 -9.69
N GLN A 40 -10.72 -17.60 -9.72
CA GLN A 40 -11.94 -16.99 -9.17
C GLN A 40 -11.92 -17.03 -7.64
N ASP A 41 -11.07 -16.21 -7.04
CA ASP A 41 -10.88 -16.11 -5.60
C ASP A 41 -10.52 -14.67 -5.19
N VAL A 42 -10.48 -14.40 -3.89
CA VAL A 42 -10.15 -13.11 -3.32
C VAL A 42 -8.67 -13.10 -2.92
N TYR A 43 -7.94 -12.08 -3.42
CA TYR A 43 -6.51 -11.92 -3.18
C TYR A 43 -6.24 -10.62 -2.44
N LEU A 44 -5.20 -10.64 -1.60
CA LEU A 44 -4.66 -9.44 -0.95
C LEU A 44 -3.49 -8.89 -1.75
N LEU A 45 -3.37 -7.57 -1.79
CA LEU A 45 -2.22 -6.91 -2.38
C LEU A 45 -0.96 -7.20 -1.51
N PRO A 46 0.21 -7.50 -2.11
CA PRO A 46 1.43 -7.71 -1.35
C PRO A 46 1.83 -6.53 -0.47
N LYS A 47 2.36 -6.77 0.75
CA LYS A 47 2.78 -5.71 1.70
C LYS A 47 3.75 -4.69 1.10
N LYS A 48 4.66 -5.14 0.22
CA LYS A 48 5.59 -4.23 -0.45
C LYS A 48 4.89 -3.19 -1.33
N MET A 49 3.76 -3.56 -1.94
CA MET A 49 2.96 -2.61 -2.72
C MET A 49 2.20 -1.65 -1.81
N ASP A 50 1.76 -2.10 -0.64
CA ASP A 50 1.13 -1.24 0.38
C ASP A 50 2.12 -0.19 0.91
N GLU A 51 3.34 -0.61 1.25
CA GLU A 51 4.45 0.29 1.63
C GLU A 51 4.80 1.26 0.49
N TYR A 52 4.76 0.80 -0.76
CA TYR A 52 4.97 1.66 -1.91
C TYR A 52 3.90 2.74 -2.03
N VAL A 53 2.61 2.40 -1.86
CA VAL A 53 1.52 3.39 -1.83
C VAL A 53 1.76 4.42 -0.73
N ALA A 54 2.14 3.99 0.48
CA ALA A 54 2.47 4.91 1.57
C ALA A 54 3.63 5.85 1.20
N SER A 55 4.69 5.32 0.58
CA SER A 55 5.88 6.10 0.19
C SER A 55 5.57 7.24 -0.78
N LEU A 56 4.61 7.03 -1.69
CA LEU A 56 4.20 8.04 -2.67
C LEU A 56 3.56 9.28 -2.03
N HIS A 57 3.02 9.14 -0.81
CA HIS A 57 2.26 10.18 -0.13
C HIS A 57 3.08 10.93 0.94
N LEU A 58 4.29 10.47 1.28
CA LEU A 58 5.12 11.05 2.34
C LEU A 58 5.48 12.53 2.09
N SER A 59 5.80 12.87 0.84
CA SER A 59 6.18 14.25 0.45
C SER A 59 5.06 15.27 0.67
N THR A 60 3.80 14.83 0.67
CA THR A 60 2.66 15.73 0.91
C THR A 60 2.63 16.23 2.36
N PHE A 61 3.24 15.50 3.29
CA PHE A 61 3.32 15.86 4.70
C PHE A 61 4.69 16.42 5.11
N ASP A 62 5.59 16.67 4.15
CA ASP A 62 7.00 16.99 4.43
C ASP A 62 7.65 15.94 5.37
N ALA A 63 7.23 14.67 5.21
CA ALA A 63 7.70 13.58 6.05
C ALA A 63 9.03 13.03 5.52
N HIS A 64 10.05 13.01 6.37
CA HIS A 64 11.35 12.43 6.07
C HIS A 64 11.49 11.04 6.67
N LEU A 65 11.53 10.02 5.81
CA LEU A 65 11.70 8.64 6.25
C LEU A 65 13.19 8.35 6.50
N THR A 66 13.50 7.79 7.67
CA THR A 66 14.85 7.33 7.99
C THR A 66 15.17 6.05 7.21
N GLU A 67 16.36 5.99 6.60
CA GLU A 67 16.86 4.78 5.97
C GLU A 67 17.61 3.89 6.97
N LEU A 68 17.31 2.59 6.95
CA LEU A 68 18.06 1.62 7.75
C LEU A 68 19.50 1.53 7.26
N THR A 69 20.46 1.40 8.17
CA THR A 69 21.82 0.97 7.82
C THR A 69 21.84 -0.53 7.50
N GLU A 70 22.90 -1.01 6.84
CA GLU A 70 23.05 -2.46 6.58
C GLU A 70 23.11 -3.28 7.87
N GLU A 71 23.78 -2.75 8.89
CA GLU A 71 23.87 -3.39 10.20
C GLU A 71 22.49 -3.49 10.88
N GLN A 72 21.70 -2.40 10.86
CA GLN A 72 20.34 -2.40 11.41
C GLN A 72 19.42 -3.36 10.66
N ALA A 73 19.47 -3.36 9.32
CA ALA A 73 18.67 -4.27 8.50
C ALA A 73 19.01 -5.73 8.80
N LYS A 74 20.31 -6.06 8.90
CA LYS A 74 20.78 -7.40 9.29
C LYS A 74 20.35 -7.77 10.70
N TYR A 75 20.46 -6.84 11.66
CA TYR A 75 20.03 -7.06 13.04
C TYR A 75 18.55 -7.38 13.15
N LEU A 76 17.72 -6.69 12.37
CA LEU A 76 16.26 -6.91 12.33
C LEU A 76 15.85 -8.08 11.44
N GLY A 77 16.77 -8.64 10.65
CA GLY A 77 16.46 -9.69 9.66
C GLY A 77 15.57 -9.19 8.52
N LEU A 78 15.69 -7.92 8.14
CA LEU A 78 14.87 -7.26 7.11
C LEU A 78 15.70 -6.85 5.90
N ASN A 79 15.05 -6.66 4.75
CA ASN A 79 15.65 -5.94 3.63
C ASN A 79 15.56 -4.43 3.88
N LYS A 80 16.60 -3.67 3.52
CA LYS A 80 16.60 -2.19 3.60
C LYS A 80 15.43 -1.54 2.85
N ALA A 81 14.94 -2.19 1.78
CA ALA A 81 13.82 -1.73 0.95
C ALA A 81 12.49 -2.44 1.27
N GLY A 82 12.38 -3.05 2.45
CA GLY A 82 11.17 -3.74 2.90
C GLY A 82 10.90 -5.09 2.21
N PRO A 83 9.79 -5.77 2.57
CA PRO A 83 8.78 -5.33 3.52
C PRO A 83 9.32 -5.22 4.95
N PHE A 84 8.92 -4.18 5.67
CA PHE A 84 9.44 -3.87 7.00
C PHE A 84 8.67 -4.57 8.14
N LYS A 85 7.58 -5.27 7.80
CA LYS A 85 6.71 -5.99 8.75
C LYS A 85 6.19 -7.31 8.16
N PRO A 86 5.99 -8.35 9.00
CA PRO A 86 5.46 -9.63 8.56
C PRO A 86 3.97 -9.56 8.23
N ASN A 87 3.45 -10.51 7.44
CA ASN A 87 2.06 -10.49 6.93
C ASN A 87 0.97 -10.42 8.01
N TYR A 88 1.20 -10.99 9.19
CA TYR A 88 0.23 -10.97 10.31
C TYR A 88 0.27 -9.69 11.14
N TYR A 89 1.18 -8.76 10.83
CA TYR A 89 1.27 -7.48 11.50
C TYR A 89 0.03 -6.63 11.19
N ARG A 90 -0.58 -6.05 12.23
CA ARG A 90 -1.90 -5.40 12.14
C ARG A 90 -1.87 -3.99 11.55
N TYR A 91 -0.68 -3.37 11.41
CA TYR A 91 -0.46 -2.11 10.69
C TYR A 91 0.95 -2.11 10.09
#